data_AF-A0A7R8ZGJ9-F1
#
_entry.id   AF-A0A7R8ZGJ9-F1
#
_cell.length_a   1.000
_cell.length_b   1.000
_cell.length_c   1.000
_cell.angle_alpha   90.00
_cell.angle_beta   90.00
_cell.angle_gamma   90.00
#
_symmetry.space_group_name_H-M   'P 1'
#
loop_
_entity.id
_entity.type
_entity.pdbx_description
1 polymer ?
#
loop_
_entity_poly.entity_id
_entity_poly.type
_entity_poly.pdbx_seq_one_letter_code
_entity_poly.pdbx_strand_id
1 'polypeptide(L)'
;MAFQLVLMAALAAIAVADRSPYAPHPTYQPAYGPTYQPAYQPSYHQPAYHEPAYAEPAYAPRPSYGHYPEVPACAANGTLNYCLEDKEYPEYEVKHAIKTHKYGFLELYADVADLNTDNSVDRLTKLVEETYICPSETIYARPLRAKNTDGKWRVIVNNVKVDYDEFTQSVRLETCLTPGSKCPLIPDCYETSCLQKWIYHRFVVYDSYDQYFPFAIESFRLPASCACKAEAFAPDH
;
A
#
# COMPACT_ATOMS: atom_id res chain seq x y z
N MET A 1 -61.39 -36.64 27.10
CA MET A 1 -60.91 -36.56 28.50
C MET A 1 -59.40 -36.42 28.43
N ALA A 2 -58.86 -35.19 28.52
CA ALA A 2 -58.14 -34.64 29.69
C ALA A 2 -56.67 -35.14 29.78
N PHE A 3 -55.61 -34.37 30.05
CA PHE A 3 -55.31 -32.94 30.23
C PHE A 3 -53.77 -32.85 30.40
N GLN A 4 -53.20 -31.63 30.38
CA GLN A 4 -51.84 -31.19 30.77
C GLN A 4 -50.81 -31.04 29.62
N LEU A 5 -50.44 -29.83 29.13
CA LEU A 5 -49.91 -28.57 29.73
C LEU A 5 -48.56 -28.72 30.45
N VAL A 6 -47.46 -28.40 29.75
CA VAL A 6 -46.32 -27.65 30.32
C VAL A 6 -45.82 -26.62 29.30
N LEU A 7 -45.90 -25.36 29.74
CA LEU A 7 -45.36 -24.13 29.17
C LEU A 7 -43.83 -24.11 29.20
N MET A 8 -43.17 -23.62 28.15
CA MET A 8 -41.90 -22.88 28.28
C MET A 8 -41.83 -21.79 27.22
N ALA A 9 -41.50 -20.60 27.69
CA ALA A 9 -41.78 -19.30 27.09
C ALA A 9 -40.86 -18.93 25.92
N ALA A 10 -41.45 -18.37 24.86
CA ALA A 10 -40.75 -17.59 23.85
C ALA A 10 -40.53 -16.17 24.38
N LEU A 11 -39.27 -15.76 24.58
CA LEU A 11 -38.90 -14.38 24.87
C LEU A 11 -39.00 -13.56 23.58
N ALA A 12 -40.09 -12.81 23.43
CA ALA A 12 -40.21 -11.74 22.45
C ALA A 12 -39.52 -10.48 23.01
N ALA A 13 -38.37 -10.12 22.46
CA ALA A 13 -37.73 -8.84 22.73
C ALA A 13 -38.56 -7.72 22.07
N ILE A 14 -39.15 -6.86 22.89
CA ILE A 14 -39.83 -5.64 22.44
C ILE A 14 -38.75 -4.62 22.09
N ALA A 15 -38.57 -4.35 20.79
CA ALA A 15 -37.80 -3.21 20.32
C ALA A 15 -38.61 -1.93 20.58
N VAL A 16 -38.24 -1.16 21.61
CA VAL A 16 -38.76 0.19 21.82
C VAL A 16 -38.00 1.12 20.88
N ALA A 17 -38.65 1.54 19.79
CA ALA A 17 -38.18 2.63 18.95
C ALA A 17 -38.47 3.95 19.66
N ASP A 18 -37.44 4.57 20.23
CA ASP A 18 -37.52 5.90 20.82
C ASP A 18 -37.64 6.96 19.71
N ARG A 19 -38.88 7.39 19.45
CA ARG A 19 -39.18 8.52 18.55
C ARG A 19 -39.13 9.81 19.37
N SER A 20 -37.96 10.43 19.44
CA SER A 20 -37.84 11.81 19.90
C SER A 20 -38.42 12.78 18.84
N PRO A 21 -39.39 13.65 19.20
CA PRO A 21 -39.92 14.64 18.27
C PRO A 21 -38.97 15.83 18.12
N TYR A 22 -38.60 16.13 16.87
CA TYR A 22 -37.90 17.35 16.49
C TYR A 22 -38.75 18.58 16.85
N ALA A 23 -38.27 19.39 17.80
CA ALA A 23 -38.77 20.73 18.05
C ALA A 23 -37.95 21.75 17.24
N PRO A 24 -38.58 22.74 16.59
CA PRO A 24 -37.88 23.75 15.80
C PRO A 24 -37.11 24.74 16.68
N HIS A 25 -35.88 25.05 16.31
CA HIS A 25 -35.07 26.09 16.97
C HIS A 25 -35.63 27.49 16.68
N PRO A 26 -35.81 28.35 17.70
CA PRO A 26 -36.15 29.75 17.46
C PRO A 26 -34.94 30.53 16.94
N THR A 27 -35.13 31.22 15.82
CA THR A 27 -34.19 32.18 15.26
C THR A 27 -34.05 33.39 16.18
N TYR A 28 -32.87 33.57 16.79
CA TYR A 28 -32.56 34.75 17.59
C TYR A 28 -32.03 35.86 16.68
N GLN A 29 -32.78 36.95 16.52
CA GLN A 29 -32.26 38.21 15.98
C GLN A 29 -31.79 39.08 17.15
N PRO A 30 -30.55 39.61 17.17
CA PRO A 30 -30.15 40.55 18.20
C PRO A 30 -30.79 41.92 17.94
N ALA A 31 -31.64 42.36 18.86
CA ALA A 31 -32.09 43.73 18.96
C ALA A 31 -30.98 44.58 19.60
N TYR A 32 -30.59 45.67 18.95
CA TYR A 32 -29.66 46.65 19.50
C TYR A 32 -30.28 47.34 20.72
N GLY A 33 -29.72 47.09 21.91
CA GLY A 33 -30.00 47.82 23.15
C GLY A 33 -28.90 48.85 23.46
N PRO A 34 -29.20 49.90 24.25
CA PRO A 34 -28.33 51.06 24.41
C PRO A 34 -27.06 50.76 25.23
N THR A 35 -25.97 51.39 24.81
CA THR A 35 -24.64 51.35 25.42
C THR A 35 -24.65 51.90 26.85
N TYR A 36 -24.30 51.07 27.82
CA TYR A 36 -23.92 51.48 29.17
C TYR A 36 -22.40 51.56 29.24
N GLN A 37 -21.84 52.74 29.51
CA GLN A 37 -20.40 52.89 29.81
C GLN A 37 -20.19 52.87 31.33
N PRO A 38 -19.41 51.92 31.88
CA PRO A 38 -18.92 52.03 33.24
C PRO A 38 -17.70 52.96 33.27
N ALA A 39 -17.82 54.08 34.00
CA ALA A 39 -16.70 54.97 34.30
C ALA A 39 -15.87 54.39 35.46
N TYR A 40 -14.95 53.48 35.16
CA TYR A 40 -13.85 53.14 36.05
C TYR A 40 -12.68 52.57 35.24
N GLN A 41 -11.61 53.34 35.07
CA GLN A 41 -10.34 52.85 34.52
C GLN A 41 -9.33 52.70 35.67
N PRO A 42 -8.90 51.49 36.03
CA PRO A 42 -7.70 51.32 36.83
C PRO A 42 -6.48 51.60 35.94
N SER A 43 -5.62 52.51 36.38
CA SER A 43 -4.35 52.81 35.70
C SER A 43 -3.35 51.68 35.94
N TYR A 44 -3.33 50.70 35.04
CA TYR A 44 -2.22 49.76 34.95
C TYR A 44 -1.16 50.35 34.02
N HIS A 45 0.01 50.68 34.55
CA HIS A 45 1.19 50.91 33.72
C HIS A 45 1.61 49.57 33.11
N GLN A 46 1.33 49.37 31.82
CA GLN A 46 1.97 48.30 31.05
C GLN A 46 3.38 48.77 30.67
N PRO A 47 4.44 48.00 30.97
CA PRO A 47 5.73 48.22 30.36
C PRO A 47 5.60 48.05 28.84
N ALA A 48 6.12 49.00 28.07
CA ALA A 48 6.25 48.85 26.63
C ALA A 48 7.30 47.77 26.35
N TYR A 49 6.86 46.54 26.13
CA TYR A 49 7.72 45.51 25.57
C TYR A 49 7.93 45.87 24.10
N HIS A 50 9.14 46.33 23.78
CA HIS A 50 9.60 46.32 22.40
C HIS A 50 9.70 44.85 21.97
N GLU A 51 8.82 44.42 21.08
CA GLU A 51 8.93 43.15 20.39
C GLU A 51 10.21 43.22 19.52
N PRO A 52 11.27 42.45 19.83
CA PRO A 52 12.41 42.41 18.93
C PRO A 52 11.91 41.79 17.63
N ALA A 53 12.05 42.53 16.52
CA ALA A 53 11.81 41.98 15.19
C ALA A 53 12.80 40.83 14.99
N TYR A 54 12.34 39.61 15.23
CA TYR A 54 13.02 38.41 14.80
C TYR A 54 13.01 38.49 13.27
N ALA A 55 14.18 38.74 12.68
CA ALA A 55 14.37 38.45 11.27
C ALA A 55 14.03 36.97 11.09
N GLU A 56 13.03 36.67 10.26
CA GLU A 56 12.80 35.30 9.82
C GLU A 56 14.16 34.77 9.33
N PRO A 57 14.69 33.67 9.90
CA PRO A 57 15.85 33.05 9.32
C PRO A 57 15.47 32.72 7.88
N ALA A 58 16.25 33.22 6.93
CA ALA A 58 16.07 32.89 5.53
C ALA A 58 16.02 31.36 5.44
N TYR A 59 14.82 30.83 5.18
CA TYR A 59 14.66 29.40 4.96
C TYR A 59 15.68 29.03 3.90
N ALA A 60 16.60 28.14 4.25
CA ALA A 60 17.48 27.53 3.29
C ALA A 60 16.63 27.10 2.08
N PRO A 61 17.12 27.25 0.84
CA PRO A 61 16.38 26.83 -0.33
C PRO A 61 15.84 25.42 -0.09
N ARG A 62 14.52 25.27 -0.22
CA ARG A 62 13.84 23.98 -0.06
C ARG A 62 14.60 22.95 -0.90
N PRO A 63 14.90 21.75 -0.37
CA PRO A 63 15.36 20.67 -1.22
C PRO A 63 14.33 20.52 -2.34
N SER A 64 14.75 20.74 -3.58
CA SER A 64 13.93 20.42 -4.73
C SER A 64 13.79 18.90 -4.72
N TYR A 65 12.70 18.38 -4.16
CA TYR A 65 12.33 16.98 -4.33
C TYR A 65 12.35 16.71 -5.83
N GLY A 66 13.34 15.94 -6.28
CA GLY A 66 13.58 15.72 -7.70
C GLY A 66 12.31 15.20 -8.35
N HIS A 67 11.88 15.83 -9.44
CA HIS A 67 10.85 15.25 -10.28
C HIS A 67 11.42 13.99 -10.91
N TYR A 68 11.09 12.82 -10.35
CA TYR A 68 11.39 11.55 -11.00
C TYR A 68 10.57 11.44 -12.28
N PRO A 69 11.16 10.92 -13.37
CA PRO A 69 10.42 10.72 -14.60
C PRO A 69 9.25 9.77 -14.34
N GLU A 70 8.11 10.05 -14.98
CA GLU A 70 6.90 9.25 -14.83
C GLU A 70 7.12 7.78 -15.27
N VAL A 71 8.08 7.55 -16.17
CA VAL A 71 8.57 6.23 -16.55
C VAL A 71 10.08 6.16 -16.27
N PRO A 72 10.57 5.20 -15.47
CA PRO A 72 11.98 5.11 -15.14
C PRO A 72 12.81 4.62 -16.34
N ALA A 73 14.08 5.03 -16.40
CA ALA A 73 14.98 4.70 -17.52
C ALA A 73 15.11 3.17 -17.76
N CYS A 74 15.07 2.36 -16.70
CA CYS A 74 15.08 0.90 -16.76
C CYS A 74 13.90 0.29 -17.53
N ALA A 75 12.78 1.01 -17.63
CA ALA A 75 11.56 0.56 -18.31
C ALA A 75 11.36 1.20 -19.69
N ALA A 76 12.21 2.16 -20.11
CA ALA A 76 12.01 2.94 -21.32
C ALA A 76 11.90 2.08 -22.61
N ASN A 77 12.61 0.95 -22.64
CA ASN A 77 12.64 0.03 -23.79
C ASN A 77 12.17 -1.39 -23.43
N GLY A 78 11.62 -1.59 -22.24
CA GLY A 78 11.25 -2.90 -21.70
C GLY A 78 9.75 -3.17 -21.76
N THR A 79 9.38 -4.44 -21.81
CA THR A 79 7.99 -4.91 -21.63
C THR A 79 7.66 -5.21 -20.16
N LEU A 80 8.68 -5.25 -19.30
CA LEU A 80 8.53 -5.50 -17.88
C LEU A 80 7.92 -4.29 -17.17
N ASN A 81 7.07 -4.58 -16.19
CA ASN A 81 6.43 -3.59 -15.34
C ASN A 81 7.15 -3.40 -14.00
N TYR A 82 8.41 -3.84 -13.91
CA TYR A 82 9.28 -3.70 -12.75
C TYR A 82 10.75 -3.59 -13.18
N CYS A 83 11.58 -3.03 -12.30
CA CYS A 83 13.01 -2.93 -12.46
C CYS A 83 13.72 -3.40 -11.20
N LEU A 84 14.75 -4.22 -11.40
CA LEU A 84 15.62 -4.71 -10.32
C LEU A 84 16.81 -3.77 -10.07
N GLU A 85 17.20 -3.03 -11.10
CA GLU A 85 18.26 -2.02 -11.06
C GLU A 85 17.67 -0.67 -11.42
N ASP A 86 18.14 0.38 -10.73
CA ASP A 86 17.75 1.75 -10.99
C ASP A 86 18.91 2.70 -10.67
N LYS A 87 19.49 3.31 -11.71
CA LYS A 87 20.59 4.28 -11.57
C LYS A 87 20.13 5.61 -10.97
N GLU A 88 18.84 5.90 -11.06
CA GLU A 88 18.19 7.11 -10.54
C GLU A 88 17.40 6.80 -9.27
N TYR A 89 17.77 5.71 -8.58
CA TYR A 89 17.15 5.36 -7.31
C TYR A 89 17.44 6.46 -6.27
N PRO A 90 16.42 7.04 -5.62
CA PRO A 90 16.58 8.18 -4.73
C PRO A 90 17.02 7.75 -3.34
N GLU A 91 18.21 7.16 -3.28
CA GLU A 91 18.70 6.52 -2.06
C GLU A 91 18.86 7.54 -0.93
N TYR A 92 19.34 8.74 -1.23
CA TYR A 92 19.51 9.79 -0.22
C TYR A 92 18.16 10.25 0.35
N GLU A 93 17.20 10.55 -0.50
CA GLU A 93 15.88 11.04 -0.13
C GLU A 93 15.09 9.98 0.63
N VAL A 94 15.13 8.73 0.18
CA VAL A 94 14.48 7.60 0.87
C VAL A 94 15.10 7.41 2.25
N LYS A 95 16.43 7.39 2.38
CA LYS A 95 17.11 7.28 3.69
C LYS A 95 16.75 8.44 4.61
N HIS A 96 16.75 9.66 4.08
CA HIS A 96 16.38 10.84 4.84
C HIS A 96 14.93 10.76 5.33
N ALA A 97 14.00 10.39 4.45
CA ALA A 97 12.59 10.23 4.79
C ALA A 97 12.37 9.13 5.84
N ILE A 98 13.07 7.99 5.75
CA ILE A 98 13.00 6.92 6.75
C ILE A 98 13.48 7.44 8.11
N LYS A 99 14.57 8.22 8.16
CA LYS A 99 15.06 8.82 9.41
C LYS A 99 14.04 9.80 10.01
N THR A 100 13.45 10.66 9.17
CA THR A 100 12.50 11.69 9.60
C THR A 100 11.18 11.07 10.09
N HIS A 101 10.66 10.05 9.39
CA HIS A 101 9.37 9.41 9.70
C HIS A 101 9.54 7.98 10.23
N LYS A 102 10.57 7.74 11.04
CA LYS A 102 10.98 6.39 11.47
C LYS A 102 9.85 5.52 11.98
N TYR A 103 9.04 6.02 12.92
CA TYR A 103 7.99 5.21 13.53
C TYR A 103 6.87 4.85 12.56
N GLY A 104 6.39 5.81 11.77
CA GLY A 104 5.33 5.54 10.78
C GLY A 104 5.83 4.65 9.63
N PHE A 105 7.08 4.80 9.21
CA PHE A 105 7.69 3.89 8.25
C PHE A 105 7.78 2.46 8.79
N LEU A 106 8.22 2.28 10.04
CA LEU A 106 8.33 0.95 10.67
C LEU A 106 6.97 0.27 10.81
N GLU A 107 5.91 1.02 11.07
CA GLU A 107 4.54 0.49 11.11
C GLU A 107 4.13 -0.07 9.73
N LEU A 108 4.33 0.70 8.66
CA LEU A 108 4.05 0.21 7.30
C LEU A 108 4.97 -0.95 6.89
N TYR A 109 6.23 -0.89 7.31
CA TYR A 109 7.20 -1.94 6.98
C TYR A 109 6.85 -3.25 7.67
N ALA A 110 6.34 -3.24 8.90
CA ALA A 110 5.92 -4.45 9.61
C ALA A 110 4.85 -5.26 8.85
N ASP A 111 3.98 -4.59 8.09
CA ASP A 111 2.96 -5.25 7.26
C ASP A 111 3.53 -6.03 6.07
N VAL A 112 4.76 -5.72 5.63
CA VAL A 112 5.39 -6.27 4.42
C VAL A 112 6.72 -6.98 4.69
N ALA A 113 7.29 -6.80 5.88
CA ALA A 113 8.61 -7.32 6.25
C ALA A 113 8.65 -8.85 6.36
N ASP A 114 7.51 -9.49 6.63
CA ASP A 114 7.39 -10.94 6.84
C ASP A 114 6.70 -11.66 5.68
N LEU A 115 6.87 -11.14 4.46
CA LEU A 115 6.51 -11.91 3.27
C LEU A 115 7.49 -13.07 3.14
N ASN A 116 7.15 -14.21 3.75
CA ASN A 116 7.95 -15.42 3.65
C ASN A 116 8.13 -15.79 2.17
N THR A 117 9.37 -15.70 1.70
CA THR A 117 9.78 -16.13 0.36
C THR A 117 10.35 -17.53 0.35
N ASP A 118 10.10 -18.34 1.39
CA ASP A 118 10.41 -19.76 1.38
C ASP A 118 9.72 -20.44 0.20
N ASN A 119 10.25 -21.60 -0.16
CA ASN A 119 9.73 -22.32 -1.30
C ASN A 119 8.25 -22.67 -1.07
N SER A 120 7.41 -22.33 -2.05
CA SER A 120 5.96 -22.56 -1.97
C SER A 120 5.58 -24.03 -2.22
N VAL A 121 6.56 -24.89 -2.49
CA VAL A 121 6.39 -26.34 -2.70
C VAL A 121 7.06 -27.15 -1.61
N ASP A 122 6.40 -28.22 -1.19
CA ASP A 122 6.95 -29.19 -0.26
C ASP A 122 8.06 -30.01 -0.94
N ARG A 123 9.10 -30.38 -0.18
CA ARG A 123 10.23 -31.25 -0.55
C ARG A 123 11.25 -30.73 -1.58
N LEU A 124 10.92 -29.77 -2.44
CA LEU A 124 11.89 -29.14 -3.33
C LEU A 124 12.51 -27.95 -2.58
N THR A 125 13.81 -28.00 -2.32
CA THR A 125 14.45 -26.99 -1.45
C THR A 125 15.26 -25.98 -2.25
N LYS A 126 15.64 -26.33 -3.49
CA LYS A 126 16.40 -25.46 -4.39
C LYS A 126 15.64 -25.24 -5.68
N LEU A 127 15.75 -24.03 -6.24
CA LEU A 127 15.13 -23.68 -7.52
C LEU A 127 15.55 -24.62 -8.67
N VAL A 128 16.78 -25.13 -8.66
CA VAL A 128 17.27 -26.07 -9.69
C VAL A 128 16.58 -27.44 -9.62
N GLU A 129 15.95 -27.78 -8.50
CA GLU A 129 15.20 -29.02 -8.32
C GLU A 129 13.75 -28.87 -8.83
N GLU A 130 13.29 -27.64 -9.07
CA GLU A 130 11.97 -27.34 -9.60
C GLU A 130 11.95 -27.55 -11.12
N THR A 131 11.36 -28.67 -11.55
CA THR A 131 11.02 -28.89 -12.96
C THR A 131 9.50 -28.99 -13.07
N TYR A 132 8.90 -28.01 -13.73
CA TYR A 132 7.46 -27.97 -13.99
C TYR A 132 7.15 -28.35 -15.45
N ILE A 133 5.89 -28.73 -15.71
CA ILE A 133 5.40 -29.08 -17.05
C ILE A 133 5.68 -27.93 -18.03
N CYS A 134 5.31 -26.72 -17.65
CA CYS A 134 5.60 -25.54 -18.43
C CYS A 134 6.95 -24.96 -18.00
N PRO A 135 7.86 -24.67 -18.95
CA PRO A 135 9.17 -24.13 -18.63
C PRO A 135 9.01 -22.69 -18.12
N SER A 136 9.58 -22.41 -16.95
CA SER A 136 9.60 -21.10 -16.31
C SER A 136 10.98 -20.75 -15.76
N GLU A 137 11.26 -19.46 -15.68
CA GLU A 137 12.41 -18.90 -14.97
C GLU A 137 11.95 -18.35 -13.63
N THR A 138 12.58 -18.80 -12.55
CA THR A 138 12.29 -18.38 -11.19
C THR A 138 13.45 -17.63 -10.59
N ILE A 139 13.19 -16.45 -10.03
CA ILE A 139 14.18 -15.64 -9.32
C ILE A 139 13.61 -15.07 -8.02
N TYR A 140 14.45 -14.92 -7.01
CA TYR A 140 14.16 -14.06 -5.86
C TYR A 140 14.66 -12.66 -6.15
N ALA A 141 13.74 -11.69 -6.21
CA ALA A 141 14.00 -10.33 -6.63
C ALA A 141 13.69 -9.33 -5.53
N ARG A 142 14.37 -8.18 -5.58
CA ARG A 142 14.09 -7.00 -4.75
C ARG A 142 13.88 -5.79 -5.65
N PRO A 143 12.67 -5.61 -6.21
CA PRO A 143 12.41 -4.54 -7.16
C PRO A 143 12.64 -3.16 -6.54
N LEU A 144 13.24 -2.24 -7.31
CA LEU A 144 13.47 -0.84 -6.93
C LEU A 144 12.43 0.10 -7.54
N ARG A 145 11.91 -0.26 -8.72
CA ARG A 145 10.81 0.42 -9.41
C ARG A 145 9.79 -0.61 -9.86
N ALA A 146 8.51 -0.29 -9.75
CA ALA A 146 7.46 -1.08 -10.38
C ALA A 146 6.23 -0.23 -10.69
N LYS A 147 5.42 -0.70 -11.64
CA LYS A 147 4.14 -0.09 -12.00
C LYS A 147 3.04 -0.67 -11.10
N ASN A 148 2.41 0.19 -10.30
CA ASN A 148 1.34 -0.21 -9.39
C ASN A 148 0.03 -0.54 -10.16
N THR A 149 -1.01 -0.95 -9.44
CA THR A 149 -2.34 -1.23 -10.00
C THR A 149 -3.03 -0.03 -10.63
N ASP A 150 -2.65 1.19 -10.24
CA ASP A 150 -3.17 2.44 -10.83
C ASP A 150 -2.42 2.85 -12.11
N GLY A 151 -1.43 2.06 -12.52
CA GLY A 151 -0.61 2.33 -13.70
C GLY A 151 0.49 3.38 -13.47
N LYS A 152 0.80 3.73 -12.23
CA LYS A 152 1.88 4.67 -11.89
C LYS A 152 3.17 3.93 -11.55
N TRP A 153 4.30 4.43 -12.04
CA TRP A 153 5.60 3.93 -11.58
C TRP A 153 5.88 4.47 -10.18
N ARG A 154 6.29 3.56 -9.28
CA ARG A 154 6.53 3.87 -7.87
C ARG A 154 7.94 3.43 -7.48
N VAL A 155 8.50 4.15 -6.52
CA VAL A 155 9.77 3.81 -5.88
C VAL A 155 9.50 2.82 -4.77
N ILE A 156 9.99 1.58 -4.89
CA ILE A 156 9.88 0.59 -3.81
C ILE A 156 11.05 0.78 -2.85
N VAL A 157 10.79 0.81 -1.54
CA VAL A 157 11.83 0.94 -0.52
C VAL A 157 12.58 -0.39 -0.39
N ASN A 158 13.76 -0.50 -1.01
CA ASN A 158 14.48 -1.78 -1.09
C ASN A 158 16.00 -1.57 -1.12
N ASN A 159 16.74 -2.47 -0.47
CA ASN A 159 18.20 -2.39 -0.32
C ASN A 159 18.67 -1.08 0.33
N VAL A 160 17.90 -0.57 1.31
CA VAL A 160 18.21 0.70 1.98
C VAL A 160 18.68 0.43 3.40
N LYS A 161 19.89 0.89 3.71
CA LYS A 161 20.46 0.86 5.06
C LYS A 161 20.34 2.20 5.75
N VAL A 162 19.67 2.24 6.91
CA VAL A 162 19.50 3.42 7.74
C VAL A 162 19.94 3.08 9.17
N ASP A 163 20.92 3.81 9.67
CA ASP A 163 21.55 3.56 10.97
C ASP A 163 22.12 2.11 11.04
N TYR A 164 21.50 1.23 11.82
CA TYR A 164 21.88 -0.18 11.96
C TYR A 164 20.94 -1.14 11.25
N ASP A 165 19.80 -0.64 10.75
CA ASP A 165 18.75 -1.45 10.14
C ASP A 165 18.90 -1.48 8.61
N GLU A 166 18.67 -2.64 8.01
CA GLU A 166 18.62 -2.82 6.56
C GLU A 166 17.21 -3.22 6.14
N PHE A 167 16.60 -2.41 5.29
CA PHE A 167 15.22 -2.60 4.84
C PHE A 167 15.22 -3.25 3.46
N THR A 168 14.64 -4.45 3.41
CA THR A 168 14.53 -5.24 2.18
C THR A 168 13.17 -5.92 2.10
N GLN A 169 12.60 -5.95 0.91
CA GLN A 169 11.32 -6.52 0.54
C GLN A 169 11.57 -7.43 -0.66
N SER A 170 11.62 -8.74 -0.41
CA SER A 170 11.93 -9.74 -1.44
C SER A 170 10.65 -10.35 -2.01
N VAL A 171 10.69 -10.76 -3.27
CA VAL A 171 9.58 -11.44 -3.94
C VAL A 171 10.09 -12.55 -4.85
N ARG A 172 9.42 -13.70 -4.86
CA ARG A 172 9.66 -14.78 -5.84
C ARG A 172 8.93 -14.43 -7.13
N LEU A 173 9.69 -14.21 -8.20
CA LEU A 173 9.15 -13.99 -9.54
C LEU A 173 9.31 -15.27 -10.35
N GLU A 174 8.23 -15.73 -10.96
CA GLU A 174 8.27 -16.88 -11.85
C GLU A 174 7.62 -16.53 -13.18
N THR A 175 8.45 -16.45 -14.22
CA THR A 175 8.06 -16.03 -15.57
C THR A 175 8.08 -17.22 -16.52
N CYS A 176 7.00 -17.44 -17.26
CA CYS A 176 6.93 -18.44 -18.31
C CYS A 176 8.00 -18.15 -19.39
N LEU A 177 8.76 -19.17 -19.78
CA LEU A 177 9.68 -19.09 -20.90
C LEU A 177 8.94 -19.13 -22.25
N THR A 178 7.87 -19.94 -22.33
CA THR A 178 7.05 -20.11 -23.54
C THR A 178 5.56 -19.97 -23.25
N PRO A 179 5.07 -18.76 -22.90
CA PRO A 179 3.64 -18.55 -22.69
C PRO A 179 2.85 -18.80 -23.99
N GLY A 180 1.73 -19.52 -23.88
CA GLY A 180 0.84 -19.87 -24.99
C GLY A 180 1.23 -21.14 -25.76
N SER A 181 2.43 -21.70 -25.57
CA SER A 181 2.81 -22.96 -26.21
C SER A 181 2.05 -24.15 -25.62
N LYS A 182 1.88 -25.24 -26.40
CA LYS A 182 1.40 -26.52 -25.85
C LYS A 182 2.27 -26.94 -24.67
N CYS A 183 1.66 -27.59 -23.68
CA CYS A 183 2.38 -28.05 -22.50
C CYS A 183 3.32 -29.19 -22.87
N PRO A 184 4.64 -29.05 -22.63
CA PRO A 184 5.57 -30.15 -22.79
C PRO A 184 5.13 -31.37 -22.00
N LEU A 185 5.46 -32.57 -22.49
CA LEU A 185 5.18 -33.86 -21.84
C LEU A 185 3.68 -34.26 -21.77
N ILE A 186 2.74 -33.41 -22.19
CA ILE A 186 1.33 -33.79 -22.34
C ILE A 186 1.09 -34.27 -23.78
N PRO A 187 0.42 -35.43 -23.99
CA PRO A 187 0.13 -35.92 -25.33
C PRO A 187 -0.66 -34.91 -26.18
N ASP A 188 -0.33 -34.84 -27.47
CA ASP A 188 -0.91 -33.86 -28.41
C ASP A 188 -2.43 -33.97 -28.60
N CYS A 189 -3.02 -35.11 -28.23
CA CYS A 189 -4.47 -35.32 -28.24
C CYS A 189 -5.21 -34.46 -27.20
N TYR A 190 -4.51 -33.87 -26.24
CA TYR A 190 -5.07 -32.88 -25.32
C TYR A 190 -4.74 -31.47 -25.83
N GLU A 191 -5.76 -30.64 -25.97
CA GLU A 191 -5.54 -29.22 -26.18
C GLU A 191 -5.09 -28.57 -24.86
N THR A 192 -3.84 -28.14 -24.86
CA THR A 192 -3.20 -27.54 -23.68
C THR A 192 -2.42 -26.30 -24.05
N SER A 193 -2.24 -25.40 -23.08
CA SER A 193 -1.40 -24.21 -23.23
C SER A 193 -0.75 -23.79 -21.92
N CYS A 194 0.49 -23.32 -21.99
CA CYS A 194 1.19 -22.72 -20.85
C CYS A 194 0.68 -21.30 -20.59
N LEU A 195 0.20 -21.03 -19.37
CA LEU A 195 -0.36 -19.74 -18.97
C LEU A 195 0.47 -19.09 -17.86
N GLN A 196 0.87 -17.84 -18.09
CA GLN A 196 1.45 -16.99 -17.07
C GLN A 196 0.38 -16.58 -16.06
N LYS A 197 0.56 -16.99 -14.82
CA LYS A 197 -0.22 -16.49 -13.69
C LYS A 197 0.48 -15.29 -13.06
N TRP A 198 -0.35 -14.34 -12.65
CA TRP A 198 0.07 -13.10 -12.03
C TRP A 198 -0.56 -13.01 -10.64
N ILE A 199 0.15 -12.45 -9.69
CA ILE A 199 -0.36 -12.17 -8.34
C ILE A 199 -0.08 -10.72 -7.97
N TYR A 200 -0.79 -10.23 -6.97
CA TYR A 200 -0.57 -8.91 -6.40
C TYR A 200 0.34 -9.01 -5.18
N HIS A 201 1.48 -8.35 -5.23
CA HIS A 201 2.36 -8.15 -4.08
C HIS A 201 2.21 -6.73 -3.56
N ARG A 202 2.25 -6.59 -2.24
CA ARG A 202 2.22 -5.30 -1.56
C ARG A 202 3.65 -4.91 -1.19
N PHE A 203 4.02 -3.67 -1.49
CA PHE A 203 5.31 -3.11 -1.08
C PHE A 203 5.11 -1.75 -0.43
N VAL A 204 5.99 -1.43 0.52
CA VAL A 204 6.17 -0.06 0.98
C VAL A 204 6.91 0.72 -0.10
N VAL A 205 6.30 1.84 -0.50
CA VAL A 205 6.81 2.75 -1.53
C VAL A 205 7.18 4.09 -0.92
N TYR A 206 8.08 4.79 -1.61
CA TYR A 206 8.41 6.19 -1.34
C TYR A 206 7.75 7.10 -2.38
N ASP A 207 7.11 8.17 -1.91
CA ASP A 207 6.50 9.20 -2.75
C ASP A 207 7.15 10.57 -2.48
N SER A 208 7.85 11.10 -3.47
CA SER A 208 8.50 12.42 -3.37
C SER A 208 7.52 13.60 -3.35
N TYR A 209 6.25 13.37 -3.73
CA TYR A 209 5.24 14.43 -3.79
C TYR A 209 4.51 14.64 -2.46
N ASP A 210 4.54 13.65 -1.56
CA ASP A 210 3.94 13.77 -0.23
C ASP A 210 4.97 14.36 0.76
N GLN A 211 4.76 15.63 1.10
CA GLN A 211 5.66 16.36 2.01
C GLN A 211 5.42 16.07 3.49
N TYR A 212 4.29 15.43 3.84
CA TYR A 212 3.93 15.19 5.23
C TYR A 212 4.33 13.79 5.69
N PHE A 213 4.06 12.78 4.85
CA PHE A 213 4.44 11.40 5.12
C PHE A 213 4.66 10.66 3.79
N PRO A 214 5.90 10.60 3.28
CA PRO A 214 6.21 10.13 1.92
C PRO A 214 6.21 8.60 1.78
N PHE A 215 5.41 7.88 2.56
CA PHE A 215 5.34 6.42 2.53
C PHE A 215 3.90 5.92 2.41
N ALA A 216 3.73 4.86 1.63
CA ALA A 216 2.46 4.17 1.48
C ALA A 216 2.70 2.70 1.20
N ILE A 217 1.68 1.85 1.42
CA ILE A 217 1.68 0.48 0.92
C ILE A 217 0.84 0.45 -0.36
N GLU A 218 1.42 -0.05 -1.44
CA GLU A 218 0.75 -0.17 -2.73
C GLU A 218 0.85 -1.57 -3.30
N SER A 219 -0.05 -1.90 -4.22
CA SER A 219 -0.16 -3.22 -4.83
C SER A 219 0.41 -3.24 -6.25
N PHE A 220 1.12 -4.33 -6.57
CA PHE A 220 1.84 -4.51 -7.82
C PHE A 220 1.54 -5.88 -8.41
N ARG A 221 1.15 -5.92 -9.68
CA ARG A 221 0.90 -7.17 -10.40
C ARG A 221 2.23 -7.74 -10.90
N LEU A 222 2.68 -8.86 -10.35
CA LEU A 222 3.96 -9.48 -10.68
C LEU A 222 3.78 -10.94 -11.16
N PRO A 223 4.70 -11.47 -11.99
CA PRO A 223 4.63 -12.84 -12.49
C PRO A 223 4.92 -13.84 -11.36
N ALA A 224 4.02 -14.79 -11.13
CA ALA A 224 4.03 -15.63 -9.93
C ALA A 224 4.18 -17.13 -10.19
N SER A 225 3.66 -17.64 -11.32
CA SER A 225 3.84 -19.04 -11.73
C SER A 225 3.50 -19.26 -13.20
N CYS A 226 4.07 -20.31 -13.79
CA CYS A 226 3.66 -20.81 -15.10
C CYS A 226 2.86 -22.11 -14.97
N ALA A 227 1.61 -22.11 -15.42
CA ALA A 227 0.71 -23.26 -15.26
C ALA A 227 0.29 -23.86 -16.61
N CYS A 228 0.28 -25.20 -16.70
CA CYS A 228 -0.33 -25.88 -17.82
C CYS A 228 -1.86 -25.86 -17.68
N LYS A 229 -2.54 -25.23 -18.63
CA LYS A 229 -4.01 -25.25 -18.74
C LYS A 229 -4.41 -26.25 -19.82
N ALA A 230 -5.25 -27.22 -19.47
CA ALA A 230 -6.01 -27.98 -20.44
C ALA A 230 -7.28 -27.22 -20.84
N GLU A 231 -7.68 -27.29 -22.10
CA GLU A 231 -9.01 -26.88 -22.52
C GLU A 231 -10.06 -27.87 -21.99
N ALA A 232 -11.29 -27.40 -21.80
CA ALA A 232 -12.35 -28.24 -21.25
C ALA A 232 -12.61 -29.41 -22.20
N PHE A 233 -12.34 -30.63 -21.72
CA PHE A 233 -12.77 -31.85 -22.40
C PHE A 233 -14.30 -31.92 -22.31
N ALA A 234 -14.99 -31.65 -23.41
CA ALA A 234 -16.37 -32.06 -23.57
C ALA A 234 -16.33 -33.53 -23.99
N PRO A 235 -16.71 -34.49 -23.13
CA PRO A 235 -16.90 -35.85 -23.60
C PRO A 235 -18.04 -35.83 -24.63
N ASP A 236 -17.71 -36.04 -25.90
CA ASP A 236 -18.73 -36.36 -26.91
C ASP A 236 -19.38 -37.67 -26.49
N HIS A 237 -20.66 -37.60 -26.11
CA HIS A 237 -21.51 -38.75 -25.78
C HIS A 237 -21.96 -39.49 -27.03
#